data_AF-A0AAN6Z436-F1
#
_entry.id   AF-A0AAN6Z436-F1
#
_cell.length_a   1.000
_cell.length_b   1.000
_cell.length_c   1.000
_cell.angle_alpha   90.00
_cell.angle_beta   90.00
_cell.angle_gamma   90.00
#
_symmetry.space_group_name_H-M   'P 1'
#
loop_
_entity.id
_entity.type
_entity.pdbx_description
1 polymer ?
#
loop_
_entity_poly.entity_id
_entity_poly.type
_entity_poly.pdbx_seq_one_letter_code
_entity_poly.pdbx_strand_id
1 'polypeptide(L)'
;MMSAPGRGSALLRSSQRVCSQCARPAPPTIRTTPPTFRPIPSPAIRSLTSRRYYAAEATAATSTFQPTPPPPVTTTTPEPSPSAGSHYRIKSSLILTRPPLLTREQTPFESAFYLYQKRLNERLTAPFRRAFYFKPDTAADLDFGIKLKERHGVPAKDIGRYNPRSRMGWNDEVLVGSTTSDPNHMVERLLRDAEVRVSEDGEPIATEERVPVERPMPRRTEADEKRFVKRLDRALDRTLYLVVKRGEGERAVWEFPTGAVRTEETLHETAARVLRESVGVNMNTWIVGRVPVAHHVVKPLLSHGDAPSVLQPGEKTFFLKGRIMAGQADLAGNKHGLTDFKWLTREELKVLLRKDYYHSVQGMMEVR
;
A
#
# COMPACT_ATOMS: atom_id res chain seq x y z
N MET A 1 -14.96 -100.53 -10.21
CA MET A 1 -15.14 -99.18 -10.79
C MET A 1 -13.74 -98.73 -11.24
N MET A 2 -13.31 -99.12 -12.45
CA MET A 2 -13.35 -98.31 -13.69
C MET A 2 -12.77 -96.90 -13.50
N SER A 3 -11.86 -96.37 -14.32
CA SER A 3 -10.82 -96.84 -15.26
C SER A 3 -10.09 -95.55 -15.68
N ALA A 4 -8.78 -95.60 -15.87
CA ALA A 4 -8.00 -94.54 -16.55
C ALA A 4 -8.23 -94.58 -18.09
N PRO A 5 -7.48 -93.89 -18.99
CA PRO A 5 -6.58 -92.72 -18.92
C PRO A 5 -6.77 -91.72 -20.11
N GLY A 6 -5.90 -90.69 -20.22
CA GLY A 6 -5.17 -90.38 -21.48
C GLY A 6 -5.73 -89.38 -22.53
N ARG A 7 -4.94 -88.33 -22.75
CA ARG A 7 -4.67 -87.49 -23.96
C ARG A 7 -5.65 -87.51 -25.17
N GLY A 8 -6.05 -86.31 -25.59
CA GLY A 8 -6.57 -86.03 -26.94
C GLY A 8 -6.37 -84.55 -27.32
N SER A 9 -5.67 -84.31 -28.43
CA SER A 9 -5.40 -83.02 -29.05
C SER A 9 -6.57 -82.61 -29.96
N ALA A 10 -7.05 -81.36 -29.89
CA ALA A 10 -7.99 -80.83 -30.89
C ALA A 10 -7.84 -79.29 -31.07
N LEU A 11 -7.09 -78.97 -32.12
CA LEU A 11 -7.16 -77.82 -33.03
C LEU A 11 -8.32 -76.81 -32.87
N LEU A 12 -7.93 -75.53 -32.79
CA LEU A 12 -8.44 -74.38 -33.55
C LEU A 12 -9.96 -74.11 -33.62
N ARG A 13 -10.39 -73.04 -32.94
CA ARG A 13 -11.08 -71.88 -33.55
C ARG A 13 -11.26 -70.77 -32.52
N SER A 14 -10.25 -69.89 -32.41
CA SER A 14 -10.39 -68.61 -31.72
C SER A 14 -11.21 -67.65 -32.60
N SER A 15 -12.47 -67.41 -32.23
CA SER A 15 -13.24 -66.28 -32.73
C SER A 15 -12.85 -65.04 -31.91
N GLN A 16 -11.85 -64.30 -32.39
CA GLN A 16 -11.54 -62.96 -31.89
C GLN A 16 -12.14 -61.95 -32.87
N ARG A 17 -13.35 -61.47 -32.57
CA ARG A 17 -13.84 -60.19 -33.13
C ARG A 17 -13.15 -59.07 -32.36
N VAL A 18 -11.98 -58.66 -32.85
CA VAL A 18 -11.28 -57.46 -32.38
C VAL A 18 -11.87 -56.25 -33.10
N CYS A 19 -12.23 -55.26 -32.30
CA CYS A 19 -12.78 -53.96 -32.69
C CYS A 19 -11.83 -53.21 -33.63
N SER A 20 -12.33 -52.77 -34.79
CA SER A 20 -11.58 -52.07 -35.85
C SER A 20 -11.21 -50.61 -35.53
N GLN A 21 -11.32 -50.18 -34.25
CA GLN A 21 -11.01 -48.82 -33.82
C GLN A 21 -9.78 -48.69 -32.90
N CYS A 22 -9.01 -49.76 -32.67
CA CYS A 22 -7.82 -49.72 -31.80
C CYS A 22 -6.47 -50.01 -32.50
N ALA A 23 -6.40 -50.00 -33.84
CA ALA A 23 -5.13 -50.16 -34.55
C ALA A 23 -4.37 -48.82 -34.62
N ARG A 24 -3.33 -48.65 -33.81
CA ARG A 24 -2.34 -47.58 -33.96
C ARG A 24 -1.19 -48.10 -34.84
N PRO A 25 -0.75 -47.36 -35.88
CA PRO A 25 0.41 -47.76 -36.68
C PRO A 25 1.72 -47.60 -35.89
N ALA A 26 2.60 -48.60 -36.03
CA ALA A 26 3.97 -48.58 -35.53
C ALA A 26 4.86 -47.59 -36.33
N PRO A 27 5.92 -47.02 -35.73
CA PRO A 27 6.79 -46.07 -36.41
C PRO A 27 7.73 -46.78 -37.42
N PRO A 28 8.09 -46.14 -38.55
CA PRO A 28 9.00 -46.73 -39.52
C PRO A 28 10.47 -46.64 -39.05
N THR A 29 11.19 -47.74 -39.26
CA THR A 29 12.64 -47.87 -39.14
C THR A 29 13.30 -47.10 -40.29
N ILE A 30 14.11 -46.07 -40.01
CA ILE A 30 14.84 -45.31 -41.04
C ILE A 30 16.34 -45.58 -40.94
N ARG A 31 16.84 -46.01 -42.10
CA ARG A 31 18.21 -46.35 -42.49
C ARG A 31 19.12 -45.12 -42.44
N THR A 32 20.31 -45.28 -41.87
CA THR A 32 21.38 -44.27 -41.78
C THR A 32 21.94 -43.92 -43.17
N THR A 33 21.83 -42.64 -43.55
CA THR A 33 22.66 -42.00 -44.58
C THR A 33 23.00 -40.57 -44.09
N PRO A 34 24.22 -40.06 -44.33
CA PRO A 34 24.66 -38.77 -43.78
C PRO A 34 24.16 -37.60 -44.64
N PRO A 35 23.65 -36.50 -44.06
CA PRO A 35 23.23 -35.35 -44.83
C PRO A 35 24.41 -34.40 -45.14
N THR A 36 24.54 -34.08 -46.43
CA THR A 36 25.33 -32.99 -46.98
C THR A 36 24.70 -31.63 -46.63
N PHE A 37 25.52 -30.70 -46.17
CA PHE A 37 25.13 -29.33 -45.85
C PHE A 37 24.84 -28.52 -47.13
N ARG A 38 23.62 -27.96 -47.23
CA ARG A 38 23.31 -26.83 -48.13
C ARG A 38 22.85 -25.64 -47.28
N PRO A 39 23.43 -24.44 -47.43
CA PRO A 39 23.02 -23.27 -46.68
C PRO A 39 21.73 -22.66 -47.26
N ILE A 40 20.78 -22.34 -46.38
CA ILE A 40 19.56 -21.58 -46.69
C ILE A 40 19.84 -20.11 -46.34
N PRO A 41 19.47 -19.13 -47.19
CA PRO A 41 19.76 -17.71 -46.98
C PRO A 41 18.94 -17.10 -45.84
N SER A 42 19.62 -16.33 -44.98
CA SER A 42 19.02 -15.61 -43.86
C SER A 42 18.17 -14.41 -44.33
N PRO A 43 17.00 -14.15 -43.74
CA PRO A 43 16.28 -12.90 -43.96
C PRO A 43 16.94 -11.76 -43.17
N ALA A 44 17.25 -10.67 -43.85
CA ALA A 44 17.79 -9.45 -43.28
C ALA A 44 16.77 -8.81 -42.31
N ILE A 45 17.06 -8.86 -41.01
CA ILE A 45 16.34 -8.10 -39.99
C ILE A 45 16.92 -6.68 -39.98
N ARG A 46 16.09 -5.73 -40.40
CA ARG A 46 16.38 -4.29 -40.35
C ARG A 46 16.54 -3.86 -38.89
N SER A 47 17.70 -3.28 -38.57
CA SER A 47 17.96 -2.57 -37.32
C SER A 47 17.06 -1.34 -37.23
N LEU A 48 16.07 -1.37 -36.34
CA LEU A 48 15.32 -0.18 -35.93
C LEU A 48 16.09 0.49 -34.78
N THR A 49 16.95 1.44 -35.13
CA THR A 49 17.57 2.35 -34.17
C THR A 49 16.49 3.17 -33.47
N SER A 50 16.30 2.92 -32.18
CA SER A 50 15.51 3.76 -31.28
C SER A 50 16.19 5.14 -31.16
N ARG A 51 15.55 6.17 -31.71
CA ARG A 51 15.91 7.58 -31.46
C ARG A 51 15.67 7.90 -29.99
N ARG A 52 16.75 8.00 -29.21
CA ARG A 52 16.75 8.70 -27.92
C ARG A 52 16.68 10.20 -28.20
N TYR A 53 15.54 10.82 -27.89
CA TYR A 53 15.47 12.26 -27.70
C TYR A 53 15.76 12.53 -26.24
N TYR A 54 16.96 13.02 -25.90
CA TYR A 54 17.27 13.91 -24.77
C TYR A 54 18.78 14.22 -24.81
N ALA A 55 19.12 15.38 -25.37
CA ALA A 55 20.35 16.12 -25.08
C ALA A 55 20.12 17.56 -25.52
N ALA A 56 19.99 18.48 -24.56
CA ALA A 56 20.13 19.90 -24.78
C ALA A 56 21.36 20.34 -24.00
N GLU A 57 22.37 20.84 -24.71
CA GLU A 57 23.56 21.45 -24.14
C GLU A 57 23.18 22.74 -23.41
N ALA A 58 23.77 22.95 -22.24
CA ALA A 58 23.66 24.18 -21.48
C ALA A 58 24.62 25.22 -22.06
N THR A 59 24.08 26.19 -22.79
CA THR A 59 24.81 27.42 -23.14
C THR A 59 24.80 28.36 -21.93
N ALA A 60 25.97 28.61 -21.36
CA ALA A 60 26.15 29.62 -20.32
C ALA A 60 26.00 31.02 -20.93
N ALA A 61 24.89 31.70 -20.62
CA ALA A 61 24.73 33.13 -20.86
C ALA A 61 24.88 33.86 -19.53
N THR A 62 25.97 34.62 -19.39
CA THR A 62 26.20 35.55 -18.28
C THR A 62 25.32 36.78 -18.50
N SER A 63 24.19 36.87 -17.80
CA SER A 63 23.49 38.15 -17.62
C SER A 63 23.64 38.60 -16.17
N THR A 64 24.35 39.71 -15.99
CA THR A 64 24.42 40.45 -14.74
C THR A 64 23.09 41.15 -14.50
N PHE A 65 22.29 40.65 -13.56
CA PHE A 65 21.16 41.41 -12.98
C PHE A 65 21.42 41.63 -11.49
N GLN A 66 21.55 42.90 -11.10
CA GLN A 66 21.56 43.34 -9.70
C GLN A 66 20.20 43.08 -9.05
N PRO A 67 20.14 42.58 -7.81
CA PRO A 67 18.89 42.51 -7.06
C PRO A 67 18.65 43.84 -6.32
N THR A 68 17.76 44.68 -6.83
CA THR A 68 17.04 45.65 -6.00
C THR A 68 15.93 44.93 -5.22
N PRO A 69 15.83 45.11 -3.89
CA PRO A 69 14.79 44.47 -3.11
C PRO A 69 13.42 45.10 -3.44
N PRO A 70 12.36 44.31 -3.63
CA PRO A 70 11.01 44.85 -3.72
C PRO A 70 10.56 45.39 -2.36
N PRO A 71 9.73 46.45 -2.31
CA PRO A 71 9.19 46.96 -1.07
C PRO A 71 8.28 45.91 -0.40
N PRO A 72 8.20 45.88 0.95
CA PRO A 72 7.30 44.96 1.64
C PRO A 72 5.86 45.39 1.38
N VAL A 73 5.14 44.62 0.55
CA VAL A 73 3.69 44.76 0.43
C VAL A 73 3.05 44.06 1.62
N THR A 74 2.86 44.81 2.70
CA THR A 74 2.02 44.41 3.82
C THR A 74 0.56 44.48 3.38
N THR A 75 0.09 43.50 2.60
CA THR A 75 -1.36 43.34 2.33
C THR A 75 -2.03 42.68 3.52
N THR A 76 -2.36 43.50 4.52
CA THR A 76 -3.52 43.25 5.39
C THR A 76 -4.76 43.57 4.57
N THR A 77 -5.16 42.65 3.68
CA THR A 77 -6.43 42.77 2.96
C THR A 77 -7.56 42.51 3.96
N PRO A 78 -8.50 43.45 4.14
CA PRO A 78 -9.63 43.25 5.02
C PRO A 78 -10.48 42.08 4.53
N GLU A 79 -11.03 41.37 5.50
CA GLU A 79 -11.91 40.24 5.29
C GLU A 79 -13.12 40.66 4.43
N PRO A 80 -13.46 39.97 3.31
CA PRO A 80 -14.47 40.47 2.38
C PRO A 80 -15.85 40.49 3.03
N SER A 81 -16.45 41.68 3.08
CA SER A 81 -17.83 41.92 3.47
C SER A 81 -18.78 41.23 2.48
N PRO A 82 -19.87 40.60 2.95
CA PRO A 82 -20.85 40.02 2.04
C PRO A 82 -21.39 41.12 1.10
N SER A 83 -21.52 40.79 -0.19
CA SER A 83 -22.16 41.67 -1.17
C SER A 83 -23.57 42.02 -0.70
N ALA A 84 -23.95 43.29 -0.77
CA ALA A 84 -25.26 43.78 -0.35
C ALA A 84 -26.38 42.90 -0.96
N GLY A 85 -27.05 42.12 -0.12
CA GLY A 85 -28.14 41.20 -0.50
C GLY A 85 -27.88 39.70 -0.30
N SER A 86 -26.65 39.23 -0.06
CA SER A 86 -26.42 37.80 0.21
C SER A 86 -26.64 37.46 1.68
N HIS A 87 -27.59 36.56 1.96
CA HIS A 87 -27.84 36.03 3.29
C HIS A 87 -26.76 35.03 3.75
N TYR A 88 -25.87 34.61 2.84
CA TYR A 88 -24.84 33.62 3.10
C TYR A 88 -23.46 34.12 2.68
N ARG A 89 -22.50 33.84 3.55
CA ARG A 89 -21.08 33.99 3.27
C ARG A 89 -20.51 32.66 2.80
N ILE A 90 -19.90 32.67 1.62
CA ILE A 90 -19.28 31.47 1.04
C ILE A 90 -17.85 31.36 1.57
N LYS A 91 -17.54 30.21 2.16
CA LYS A 91 -16.21 29.85 2.65
C LYS A 91 -15.70 28.63 1.92
N SER A 92 -14.38 28.59 1.73
CA SER A 92 -13.67 27.41 1.27
C SER A 92 -12.78 26.89 2.39
N SER A 93 -12.81 25.59 2.58
CA SER A 93 -12.05 24.88 3.60
C SER A 93 -11.28 23.72 2.97
N LEU A 94 -10.13 23.39 3.55
CA LEU A 94 -9.30 22.28 3.09
C LEU A 94 -9.21 21.19 4.15
N ILE A 95 -9.68 20.00 3.82
CA ILE A 95 -9.44 18.79 4.61
C ILE A 95 -8.11 18.21 4.12
N LEU A 96 -7.01 18.63 4.75
CA LEU A 96 -5.68 18.12 4.47
C LEU A 96 -5.47 16.78 5.18
N THR A 97 -5.09 15.76 4.41
CA THR A 97 -4.96 14.39 4.91
C THR A 97 -3.58 13.81 4.64
N ARG A 98 -3.02 13.11 5.64
CA ARG A 98 -1.87 12.23 5.46
C ARG A 98 -2.38 10.80 5.27
N PRO A 99 -2.17 10.15 4.11
CA PRO A 99 -2.62 8.78 3.87
C PRO A 99 -1.84 7.77 4.74
N PRO A 100 -2.38 6.56 4.98
CA PRO A 100 -1.65 5.50 5.67
C PRO A 100 -0.35 5.18 4.93
N LEU A 101 0.76 5.14 5.66
CA LEU A 101 2.08 4.76 5.16
C LEU A 101 2.34 3.25 5.31
N LEU A 102 1.60 2.58 6.21
CA LEU A 102 1.67 1.15 6.42
C LEU A 102 0.38 0.44 5.99
N THR A 103 0.52 -0.84 5.66
CA THR A 103 -0.62 -1.74 5.50
C THR A 103 -1.37 -1.87 6.82
N ARG A 104 -2.69 -2.07 6.75
CA ARG A 104 -3.51 -2.33 7.93
C ARG A 104 -3.06 -3.62 8.63
N GLU A 105 -3.30 -3.69 9.93
CA GLU A 105 -3.12 -4.94 10.65
C GLU A 105 -4.14 -5.98 10.20
N GLN A 106 -3.67 -7.22 10.10
CA GLN A 106 -4.52 -8.35 9.74
C GLN A 106 -5.40 -8.71 10.93
N THR A 107 -6.66 -9.05 10.67
CA THR A 107 -7.50 -9.60 11.73
C THR A 107 -7.04 -11.02 12.08
N PRO A 108 -7.36 -11.55 13.27
CA PRO A 108 -7.03 -12.93 13.62
C PRO A 108 -7.55 -13.94 12.60
N PHE A 109 -8.77 -13.73 12.09
CA PHE A 109 -9.35 -14.57 11.04
C PHE A 109 -8.57 -14.51 9.73
N GLU A 110 -8.16 -13.32 9.28
CA GLU A 110 -7.40 -13.17 8.05
C GLU A 110 -6.03 -13.86 8.13
N SER A 111 -5.34 -13.73 9.26
CA SER A 111 -4.04 -14.39 9.46
C SER A 111 -4.17 -15.93 9.40
N ALA A 112 -5.20 -16.49 10.04
CA ALA A 112 -5.50 -17.92 9.99
C ALA A 112 -5.90 -18.37 8.57
N PHE A 113 -6.74 -17.59 7.89
CA PHE A 113 -7.16 -17.85 6.52
C PHE A 113 -5.97 -17.85 5.55
N TYR A 114 -5.05 -16.90 5.67
CA TYR A 114 -3.85 -16.87 4.82
C TYR A 114 -2.96 -18.09 5.05
N LEU A 115 -2.75 -18.51 6.30
CA LEU A 115 -2.00 -19.74 6.60
C LEU A 115 -2.69 -20.97 5.98
N TYR A 116 -4.00 -21.09 6.14
CA TYR A 116 -4.80 -22.16 5.56
C TYR A 116 -4.63 -22.22 4.03
N GLN A 117 -4.79 -21.09 3.34
CA GLN A 117 -4.61 -21.01 1.89
C GLN A 117 -3.18 -21.33 1.45
N LYS A 118 -2.15 -20.95 2.22
CA LYS A 118 -0.76 -21.31 1.92
C LYS A 118 -0.53 -22.82 1.99
N ARG A 119 -1.12 -23.53 2.96
CA ARG A 119 -1.02 -24.99 3.05
C ARG A 119 -1.78 -25.70 1.94
N LEU A 120 -2.95 -25.19 1.54
CA LEU A 120 -3.64 -25.68 0.34
C LEU A 120 -2.80 -25.48 -0.92
N ASN A 121 -2.16 -24.31 -1.04
CA ASN A 121 -1.25 -24.02 -2.15
C ASN A 121 -0.06 -25.00 -2.17
N GLU A 122 0.50 -25.37 -1.03
CA GLU A 122 1.58 -26.38 -0.93
C GLU A 122 1.14 -27.76 -1.46
N ARG A 123 -0.15 -28.11 -1.34
CA ARG A 123 -0.70 -29.36 -1.88
C ARG A 123 -0.80 -29.36 -3.41
N LEU A 124 -1.17 -28.22 -3.98
CA LEU A 124 -1.56 -28.10 -5.39
C LEU A 124 -0.39 -27.68 -6.28
N THR A 125 0.60 -26.97 -5.74
CA THR A 125 1.71 -26.46 -6.51
C THR A 125 2.73 -27.52 -6.87
N ALA A 126 3.47 -27.28 -7.95
CA ALA A 126 4.60 -28.10 -8.33
C ALA A 126 5.69 -28.06 -7.23
N PRO A 127 6.44 -29.15 -7.01
CA PRO A 127 7.46 -29.16 -5.96
C PRO A 127 8.58 -28.17 -6.27
N PHE A 128 9.13 -27.55 -5.23
CA PHE A 128 10.29 -26.68 -5.34
C PHE A 128 11.51 -27.44 -5.88
N ARG A 129 12.06 -26.97 -7.01
CA ARG A 129 13.25 -27.57 -7.65
C ARG A 129 14.51 -26.87 -7.19
N ARG A 130 15.17 -27.40 -6.15
CA ARG A 130 16.41 -26.84 -5.59
C ARG A 130 17.50 -26.60 -6.64
N ALA A 131 17.78 -27.61 -7.47
CA ALA A 131 18.82 -27.56 -8.50
C ALA A 131 18.60 -26.49 -9.60
N PHE A 132 17.39 -25.94 -9.71
CA PHE A 132 17.11 -24.83 -10.62
C PHE A 132 17.65 -23.49 -10.09
N TYR A 133 17.62 -23.30 -8.77
CA TYR A 133 18.03 -22.04 -8.12
C TYR A 133 19.45 -22.11 -7.56
N PHE A 134 19.86 -23.28 -7.07
CA PHE A 134 21.15 -23.49 -6.44
C PHE A 134 21.94 -24.53 -7.24
N LYS A 135 23.14 -24.14 -7.68
CA LYS A 135 24.07 -25.08 -8.29
C LYS A 135 24.59 -26.04 -7.21
N PRO A 136 24.75 -27.34 -7.52
CA PRO A 136 25.26 -28.30 -6.54
C PRO A 136 26.64 -27.88 -6.01
N ASP A 137 26.93 -28.23 -4.77
CA ASP A 137 28.21 -28.03 -4.09
C ASP A 137 28.68 -26.56 -4.01
N THR A 138 27.73 -25.62 -4.01
CA THR A 138 27.98 -24.21 -3.71
C THR A 138 27.63 -23.88 -2.26
N ALA A 139 28.27 -22.86 -1.69
CA ALA A 139 27.94 -22.38 -0.33
C ALA A 139 26.43 -22.14 -0.13
N ALA A 140 25.74 -21.61 -1.15
CA ALA A 140 24.30 -21.39 -1.13
C ALA A 140 23.48 -22.71 -1.13
N ASP A 141 23.91 -23.75 -1.84
CA ASP A 141 23.24 -25.07 -1.80
C ASP A 141 23.44 -25.78 -0.46
N LEU A 142 24.65 -25.68 0.11
CA LEU A 142 24.98 -26.21 1.43
C LEU A 142 24.16 -25.52 2.51
N ASP A 143 24.12 -24.18 2.49
CA ASP A 143 23.34 -23.36 3.43
C ASP A 143 21.85 -23.67 3.34
N PHE A 144 21.29 -23.73 2.12
CA PHE A 144 19.92 -24.15 1.90
C PHE A 144 19.67 -25.57 2.41
N GLY A 145 20.62 -26.49 2.19
CA GLY A 145 20.53 -27.88 2.66
C GLY A 145 20.44 -27.99 4.19
N ILE A 146 21.27 -27.24 4.91
CA ILE A 146 21.24 -27.15 6.38
C ILE A 146 19.88 -26.57 6.84
N LYS A 147 19.45 -25.45 6.25
CA LYS A 147 18.17 -24.79 6.54
C LYS A 147 16.95 -25.66 6.27
N LEU A 148 16.98 -26.42 5.19
CA LEU A 148 15.91 -27.31 4.80
C LEU A 148 15.79 -28.50 5.78
N LYS A 149 16.92 -29.03 6.26
CA LYS A 149 16.93 -30.09 7.28
C LYS A 149 16.31 -29.61 8.59
N GLU A 150 16.64 -28.41 9.05
CA GLU A 150 16.01 -27.82 10.23
C GLU A 150 14.50 -27.59 10.07
N ARG A 151 14.04 -27.33 8.84
CA ARG A 151 12.61 -27.22 8.48
C ARG A 151 11.96 -28.57 8.15
N HIS A 152 12.62 -29.69 8.43
CA HIS A 152 12.13 -31.04 8.16
C HIS A 152 11.72 -31.28 6.69
N GLY A 153 12.45 -30.69 5.75
CA GLY A 153 12.21 -30.87 4.31
C GLY A 153 11.18 -29.91 3.71
N VAL A 154 10.63 -28.96 4.48
CA VAL A 154 9.66 -27.97 3.98
C VAL A 154 10.38 -26.76 3.37
N PRO A 155 10.23 -26.49 2.06
CA PRO A 155 10.93 -25.37 1.41
C PRO A 155 10.38 -23.99 1.76
N ALA A 156 9.11 -23.90 2.16
CA ALA A 156 8.49 -22.71 2.71
C ALA A 156 8.97 -22.44 4.16
N LYS A 157 8.86 -21.19 4.62
CA LYS A 157 9.37 -20.74 5.93
C LYS A 157 8.25 -20.37 6.91
N ASP A 158 7.04 -20.18 6.39
CA ASP A 158 5.92 -19.50 7.01
C ASP A 158 4.67 -20.39 7.17
N ILE A 159 4.74 -21.67 6.81
CA ILE A 159 3.62 -22.63 6.92
C ILE A 159 3.79 -23.64 8.07
N GLY A 160 4.89 -23.53 8.82
CA GLY A 160 5.31 -24.51 9.81
C GLY A 160 5.73 -25.85 9.18
N ARG A 161 5.60 -26.94 9.94
CA ARG A 161 5.94 -28.28 9.48
C ARG A 161 4.73 -28.94 8.82
N TYR A 162 4.62 -28.80 7.50
CA TYR A 162 3.57 -29.45 6.73
C TYR A 162 4.16 -30.11 5.48
N ASN A 163 3.85 -31.39 5.27
CA ASN A 163 4.26 -32.13 4.07
C ASN A 163 3.02 -32.75 3.39
N PRO A 164 2.61 -32.21 2.22
CA PRO A 164 1.38 -32.61 1.55
C PRO A 164 1.42 -34.04 0.99
N ARG A 165 2.62 -34.58 0.73
CA ARG A 165 2.80 -35.92 0.13
C ARG A 165 3.04 -37.02 1.15
N SER A 166 3.14 -36.67 2.43
CA SER A 166 3.29 -37.65 3.49
C SER A 166 1.96 -38.37 3.76
N ARG A 167 2.00 -39.51 4.46
CA ARG A 167 0.79 -40.17 4.98
C ARG A 167 -0.08 -39.23 5.84
N MET A 168 0.55 -38.23 6.47
CA MET A 168 -0.11 -37.21 7.30
C MET A 168 -0.44 -35.93 6.51
N GLY A 169 -0.43 -35.96 5.17
CA GLY A 169 -0.74 -34.80 4.34
C GLY A 169 -2.17 -34.27 4.51
N TRP A 170 -3.08 -35.08 5.05
CA TRP A 170 -4.44 -34.68 5.42
C TRP A 170 -4.48 -33.74 6.63
N ASN A 171 -3.44 -33.70 7.46
CA ASN A 171 -3.38 -32.87 8.66
C ASN A 171 -2.80 -31.48 8.34
N ASP A 172 -3.48 -30.77 7.44
CA ASP A 172 -3.11 -29.43 6.96
C ASP A 172 -3.74 -28.31 7.79
N GLU A 173 -4.84 -28.57 8.48
CA GLU A 173 -5.45 -27.61 9.39
C GLU A 173 -4.66 -27.47 10.70
N VAL A 174 -4.79 -26.30 11.32
CA VAL A 174 -4.06 -25.95 12.55
C VAL A 174 -5.08 -25.75 13.67
N LEU A 175 -4.76 -26.27 14.85
CA LEU A 175 -5.60 -26.12 16.03
C LEU A 175 -5.64 -24.66 16.50
N VAL A 176 -6.76 -24.29 17.13
CA VAL A 176 -6.94 -22.98 17.75
C VAL A 176 -5.84 -22.73 18.78
N GLY A 177 -5.30 -21.51 18.81
CA GLY A 177 -4.21 -21.13 19.71
C GLY A 177 -2.80 -21.45 19.19
N SER A 178 -2.65 -21.91 17.95
CA SER A 178 -1.34 -22.01 17.33
C SER A 178 -0.76 -20.64 16.99
N THR A 179 0.54 -20.49 17.24
CA THR A 179 1.32 -19.30 16.88
C THR A 179 1.76 -19.27 15.42
N THR A 180 1.54 -20.35 14.67
CA THR A 180 2.08 -20.50 13.30
C THR A 180 1.50 -19.47 12.33
N SER A 181 0.24 -19.07 12.53
CA SER A 181 -0.44 -18.07 11.69
C SER A 181 -0.04 -16.64 12.02
N ASP A 182 0.60 -16.41 13.17
CA ASP A 182 0.89 -15.06 13.64
C ASP A 182 1.93 -14.39 12.74
N PRO A 183 1.65 -13.16 12.24
CA PRO A 183 2.61 -12.43 11.40
C PRO A 183 3.97 -12.22 12.06
N ASN A 184 4.00 -12.04 13.39
CA ASN A 184 5.24 -11.87 14.15
C ASN A 184 6.10 -13.15 14.13
N HIS A 185 5.47 -14.32 14.28
CA HIS A 185 6.17 -15.60 14.19
C HIS A 185 6.69 -15.85 12.77
N MET A 186 5.91 -15.48 11.75
CA MET A 186 6.36 -15.54 10.35
C MET A 186 7.61 -14.68 10.12
N VAL A 187 7.62 -13.43 10.60
CA VAL A 187 8.78 -12.53 10.47
C VAL A 187 10.01 -13.11 11.18
N GLU A 188 9.84 -13.65 12.39
CA GLU A 188 10.92 -14.31 13.14
C GLU A 188 11.53 -15.49 12.35
N ARG A 189 10.68 -16.34 11.77
CA ARG A 189 11.12 -17.48 10.95
C ARG A 189 11.87 -17.04 9.70
N LEU A 190 11.40 -15.99 9.04
CA LEU A 190 12.05 -15.45 7.83
C LEU A 190 13.41 -14.82 8.15
N LEU A 191 13.53 -14.09 9.25
CA LEU A 191 14.81 -13.51 9.70
C LEU A 191 15.82 -14.60 10.06
N ARG A 192 15.39 -15.63 10.79
CA ARG A 192 16.25 -16.77 11.15
C ARG A 192 16.72 -17.61 9.95
N ASP A 193 15.92 -17.67 8.87
CA ASP A 193 16.33 -18.32 7.61
C ASP A 193 17.25 -17.42 6.78
N ALA A 194 17.21 -16.11 6.97
CA ALA A 194 18.09 -15.14 6.29
C ALA A 194 19.51 -15.12 6.86
N GLU A 195 19.72 -15.55 8.12
CA GLU A 195 21.04 -15.74 8.72
C GLU A 195 21.88 -16.73 7.92
N VAL A 196 23.11 -16.35 7.56
CA VAL A 196 24.05 -17.23 6.84
C VAL A 196 24.55 -18.32 7.79
N ARG A 197 24.55 -19.58 7.35
CA ARG A 197 25.00 -20.71 8.17
C ARG A 197 26.22 -21.42 7.63
N VAL A 198 26.68 -21.05 6.44
CA VAL A 198 27.84 -21.64 5.78
C VAL A 198 28.82 -20.53 5.47
N SER A 199 30.08 -20.72 5.87
CA SER A 199 31.18 -19.80 5.57
C SER A 199 31.52 -19.85 4.08
N GLU A 200 32.38 -18.94 3.64
CA GLU A 200 32.89 -18.95 2.26
C GLU A 200 33.59 -20.27 1.91
N ASP A 201 34.24 -20.90 2.90
CA ASP A 201 34.96 -22.18 2.76
C ASP A 201 34.03 -23.40 2.73
N GLY A 202 32.70 -23.21 2.86
CA GLY A 202 31.72 -24.30 2.82
C GLY A 202 31.51 -25.01 4.16
N GLU A 203 32.12 -24.52 5.23
CA GLU A 203 31.96 -25.08 6.58
C GLU A 203 30.77 -24.46 7.33
N PRO A 204 30.09 -25.21 8.21
CA PRO A 204 28.98 -24.68 8.99
C PRO A 204 29.48 -23.70 10.07
N ILE A 205 28.93 -22.49 10.08
CA ILE A 205 29.25 -21.45 11.06
C ILE A 205 28.66 -21.85 12.43
N ALA A 206 29.48 -21.76 13.47
CA ALA A 206 29.08 -21.99 14.86
C ALA A 206 27.92 -21.04 15.25
N THR A 207 27.02 -21.48 16.11
CA THR A 207 25.80 -20.71 16.45
C THR A 207 26.09 -19.34 17.07
N GLU A 208 27.20 -19.21 17.79
CA GLU A 208 27.61 -17.98 18.48
C GLU A 208 28.24 -16.95 17.53
N GLU A 209 28.79 -17.41 16.40
CA GLU A 209 29.44 -16.58 15.39
C GLU A 209 28.48 -16.13 14.28
N ARG A 210 27.23 -16.60 14.32
CA ARG A 210 26.20 -16.21 13.34
C ARG A 210 25.79 -14.78 13.58
N VAL A 211 26.03 -13.93 12.60
CA VAL A 211 25.57 -12.55 12.60
C VAL A 211 24.07 -12.52 12.32
N PRO A 212 23.24 -12.01 13.26
CA PRO A 212 21.80 -11.89 13.05
C PRO A 212 21.49 -10.81 12.02
N VAL A 213 20.40 -11.01 11.27
CA VAL A 213 19.92 -10.03 10.28
C VAL A 213 19.18 -8.89 10.99
N GLU A 214 19.38 -7.67 10.51
CA GLU A 214 18.69 -6.49 11.02
C GLU A 214 17.16 -6.67 10.93
N ARG A 215 16.47 -6.39 12.04
CA ARG A 215 15.01 -6.55 12.12
C ARG A 215 14.33 -5.33 11.50
N PRO A 216 13.16 -5.50 10.86
CA PRO A 216 12.35 -4.37 10.44
C PRO A 216 11.99 -3.45 11.60
N MET A 217 11.90 -2.16 11.32
CA MET A 217 11.49 -1.16 12.30
C MET A 217 10.08 -1.46 12.86
N PRO A 218 9.82 -1.13 14.13
CA PRO A 218 8.51 -1.34 14.73
C PRO A 218 7.44 -0.51 14.01
N ARG A 219 6.23 -1.08 13.91
CA ARG A 219 5.08 -0.40 13.30
C ARG A 219 4.57 0.77 14.13
N ARG A 220 4.73 0.70 15.46
CA ARG A 220 4.39 1.77 16.41
C ARG A 220 5.64 2.61 16.65
N THR A 221 5.51 3.91 16.47
CA THR A 221 6.62 4.85 16.68
C THR A 221 6.60 5.42 18.09
N GLU A 222 7.67 6.12 18.48
CA GLU A 222 7.67 6.86 19.75
C GLU A 222 6.52 7.88 19.86
N ALA A 223 6.06 8.42 18.73
CA ALA A 223 4.94 9.35 18.69
C ALA A 223 3.61 8.67 19.03
N ASP A 224 3.47 7.38 18.75
CA ASP A 224 2.31 6.58 19.16
C ASP A 224 2.34 6.25 20.65
N GLU A 225 3.51 5.97 21.19
CA GLU A 225 3.68 5.69 22.63
C GLU A 225 3.43 6.92 23.47
N LYS A 226 4.02 8.06 23.08
CA LYS A 226 3.89 9.35 23.77
C LYS A 226 2.61 10.11 23.38
N ARG A 227 1.82 9.60 22.43
CA ARG A 227 0.60 10.21 21.88
C ARG A 227 0.79 11.66 21.42
N PHE A 228 1.87 11.92 20.67
CA PHE A 228 2.17 13.25 20.17
C PHE A 228 1.29 13.62 18.96
N VAL A 229 0.15 14.24 19.22
CA VAL A 229 -0.86 14.64 18.21
C VAL A 229 -0.37 15.63 17.15
N LYS A 230 0.79 16.27 17.33
CA LYS A 230 1.38 17.20 16.35
C LYS A 230 2.29 16.53 15.33
N ARG A 231 2.74 15.29 15.58
CA ARG A 231 3.64 14.62 14.64
C ARG A 231 2.87 13.83 13.59
N LEU A 232 3.49 13.72 12.41
CA LEU A 232 2.96 12.97 11.27
C LEU A 232 3.40 11.49 11.25
N ASP A 233 4.39 11.12 12.06
CA ASP A 233 4.94 9.76 12.19
C ASP A 233 4.17 8.88 13.21
N ARG A 234 3.03 9.33 13.74
CA ARG A 234 2.13 8.54 14.59
C ARG A 234 1.03 7.85 13.78
N ALA A 235 0.52 6.69 14.17
CA ALA A 235 -0.61 6.02 13.53
C ALA A 235 -0.38 5.85 12.01
N LEU A 236 0.73 5.20 11.68
CA LEU A 236 1.19 5.04 10.29
C LEU A 236 0.24 4.20 9.43
N ASP A 237 -0.61 3.37 10.04
CA ASP A 237 -1.64 2.54 9.40
C ASP A 237 -2.99 3.26 9.19
N ARG A 238 -3.13 4.49 9.72
CA ARG A 238 -4.38 5.27 9.73
C ARG A 238 -4.26 6.55 8.93
N THR A 239 -5.40 7.11 8.51
CA THR A 239 -5.42 8.42 7.85
C THR A 239 -5.46 9.53 8.91
N LEU A 240 -4.51 10.46 8.86
CA LEU A 240 -4.50 11.64 9.73
C LEU A 240 -5.09 12.85 9.03
N TYR A 241 -5.85 13.65 9.77
CA TYR A 241 -6.50 14.87 9.31
C TYR A 241 -5.94 16.06 10.08
N LEU A 242 -5.56 17.12 9.36
CA LEU A 242 -5.12 18.36 9.97
C LEU A 242 -6.33 19.14 10.51
N VAL A 243 -6.32 19.47 11.79
CA VAL A 243 -7.32 20.33 12.43
C VAL A 243 -6.60 21.50 13.10
N VAL A 244 -7.17 22.69 12.98
CA VAL A 244 -6.64 23.93 13.56
C VAL A 244 -7.60 24.47 14.61
N LYS A 245 -7.05 25.17 15.59
CA LYS A 245 -7.79 25.83 16.66
C LYS A 245 -7.88 27.32 16.37
N ARG A 246 -9.10 27.84 16.21
CA ARG A 246 -9.37 29.27 16.04
C ARG A 246 -9.73 29.88 17.39
N GLY A 247 -9.07 30.99 17.74
CA GLY A 247 -9.31 31.73 18.98
C GLY A 247 -8.67 31.10 20.23
N GLU A 248 -8.89 31.76 21.37
CA GLU A 248 -8.32 31.42 22.68
C GLU A 248 -9.43 31.35 23.75
N GLY A 249 -9.21 30.55 24.80
CA GLY A 249 -10.15 30.35 25.91
C GLY A 249 -11.35 29.46 25.58
N GLU A 250 -12.48 29.70 26.25
CA GLU A 250 -13.73 28.91 26.12
C GLU A 250 -14.40 29.04 24.75
N ARG A 251 -14.08 30.12 24.01
CA ARG A 251 -14.60 30.35 22.65
C ARG A 251 -13.80 29.64 21.57
N ALA A 252 -12.74 28.92 21.93
CA ALA A 252 -11.90 28.27 20.96
C ALA A 252 -12.65 27.15 20.23
N VAL A 253 -12.60 27.18 18.90
CA VAL A 253 -13.26 26.20 18.04
C VAL A 253 -12.21 25.44 17.25
N TRP A 254 -12.30 24.11 17.28
CA TRP A 254 -11.53 23.23 16.42
C TRP A 254 -12.28 23.04 15.10
N GLU A 255 -11.58 23.31 14.00
CA GLU A 255 -12.14 23.23 12.66
C GLU A 255 -11.03 22.94 11.64
N PHE A 256 -11.42 22.73 10.38
CA PHE A 256 -10.45 22.64 9.29
C PHE A 256 -9.99 24.05 8.87
N PRO A 257 -8.78 24.20 8.29
CA PRO A 257 -8.34 25.48 7.73
C PRO A 257 -9.38 26.05 6.76
N THR A 258 -10.01 27.15 7.17
CA THR A 258 -11.19 27.71 6.48
C THR A 258 -11.02 29.21 6.31
N GLY A 259 -11.33 29.71 5.12
CA GLY A 259 -11.36 31.14 4.83
C GLY A 259 -12.47 31.51 3.86
N ALA A 260 -12.79 32.80 3.82
CA ALA A 260 -13.79 33.32 2.89
C ALA A 260 -13.27 33.31 1.45
N VAL A 261 -14.18 32.98 0.54
CA VAL A 261 -13.94 33.04 -0.90
C VAL A 261 -14.02 34.50 -1.33
N ARG A 262 -12.99 34.98 -2.04
CA ARG A 262 -12.97 36.32 -2.62
C ARG A 262 -13.66 36.29 -3.98
N THR A 263 -14.13 37.44 -4.46
CA THR A 263 -14.82 37.55 -5.76
C THR A 263 -13.96 37.08 -6.94
N GLU A 264 -12.64 37.25 -6.84
CA GLU A 264 -11.68 36.95 -7.92
C GLU A 264 -11.10 35.53 -7.85
N GLU A 265 -11.38 34.76 -6.80
CA GLU A 265 -10.74 33.47 -6.55
C GLU A 265 -11.76 32.33 -6.65
N THR A 266 -11.34 31.19 -7.22
CA THR A 266 -12.15 29.98 -7.19
C THR A 266 -12.00 29.23 -5.86
N LEU A 267 -12.84 28.22 -5.59
CA LEU A 267 -12.80 27.44 -4.35
C LEU A 267 -11.43 26.79 -4.09
N HIS A 268 -10.83 26.16 -5.11
CA HIS A 268 -9.55 25.46 -4.95
C HIS A 268 -8.36 26.41 -4.75
N GLU A 269 -8.34 27.55 -5.42
CA GLU A 269 -7.33 28.61 -5.22
C GLU A 269 -7.47 29.24 -3.83
N THR A 270 -8.72 29.48 -3.40
CA THR A 270 -9.03 29.95 -2.05
C THR A 270 -8.50 28.96 -1.02
N ALA A 271 -8.79 27.66 -1.16
CA ALA A 271 -8.29 26.63 -0.25
C ALA A 271 -6.75 26.57 -0.19
N ALA A 272 -6.07 26.70 -1.34
CA ALA A 272 -4.61 26.74 -1.41
C ALA A 272 -4.04 27.97 -0.69
N ARG A 273 -4.65 29.14 -0.87
CA ARG A 273 -4.27 30.38 -0.18
C ARG A 273 -4.50 30.26 1.32
N VAL A 274 -5.68 29.82 1.73
CA VAL A 274 -6.06 29.65 3.13
C VAL A 274 -5.06 28.74 3.83
N LEU A 275 -4.68 27.61 3.21
CA LEU A 275 -3.68 26.72 3.77
C LEU A 275 -2.33 27.43 3.99
N ARG A 276 -1.81 28.12 2.97
CA ARG A 276 -0.55 28.87 3.07
C ARG A 276 -0.58 29.97 4.14
N GLU A 277 -1.71 30.66 4.28
CA GLU A 277 -1.90 31.74 5.25
C GLU A 277 -2.16 31.25 6.69
N SER A 278 -2.60 30.00 6.85
CA SER A 278 -2.98 29.42 8.16
C SER A 278 -1.86 28.60 8.79
N VAL A 279 -1.25 27.70 8.02
CA VAL A 279 -0.30 26.68 8.51
C VAL A 279 1.02 26.68 7.75
N GLY A 280 1.31 27.79 7.05
CA GLY A 280 2.59 28.04 6.41
C GLY A 280 2.78 27.35 5.06
N VAL A 281 3.95 27.58 4.47
CA VAL A 281 4.34 27.07 3.15
C VAL A 281 5.21 25.81 3.22
N ASN A 282 5.64 25.40 4.41
CA ASN A 282 6.59 24.30 4.66
C ASN A 282 5.93 22.91 4.59
N MET A 283 4.96 22.75 3.69
CA MET A 283 4.27 21.49 3.43
C MET A 283 4.19 21.25 1.91
N ASN A 284 4.63 20.08 1.48
CA ASN A 284 4.37 19.62 0.12
C ASN A 284 2.95 19.06 0.07
N THR A 285 2.01 19.87 -0.41
CA THR A 285 0.60 19.52 -0.48
C THR A 285 0.07 19.49 -1.90
N TRP A 286 -0.81 18.53 -2.16
CA TRP A 286 -1.54 18.41 -3.41
C TRP A 286 -3.05 18.47 -3.15
N ILE A 287 -3.72 19.47 -3.73
CA ILE A 287 -5.18 19.56 -3.74
C ILE A 287 -5.69 18.64 -4.87
N VAL A 288 -6.51 17.65 -4.50
CA VAL A 288 -6.88 16.54 -5.40
C VAL A 288 -7.64 17.02 -6.63
N GLY A 289 -8.47 18.05 -6.48
CA GLY A 289 -9.27 18.60 -7.58
C GLY A 289 -10.08 19.80 -7.15
N ARG A 290 -10.99 20.23 -8.03
CA ARG A 290 -11.82 21.43 -7.85
C ARG A 290 -13.18 21.15 -7.19
N VAL A 291 -13.58 19.88 -7.14
CA VAL A 291 -14.89 19.45 -6.65
C VAL A 291 -14.88 19.40 -5.12
N PRO A 292 -15.82 20.06 -4.43
CA PRO A 292 -15.94 19.93 -2.98
C PRO A 292 -16.43 18.53 -2.61
N VAL A 293 -15.77 17.93 -1.61
CA VAL A 293 -16.05 16.57 -1.12
C VAL A 293 -17.03 16.54 0.04
N ALA A 294 -17.24 17.68 0.70
CA ALA A 294 -18.23 17.87 1.74
C ALA A 294 -18.66 19.34 1.79
N HIS A 295 -19.76 19.63 2.49
CA HIS A 295 -20.20 21.00 2.75
C HIS A 295 -20.85 21.10 4.13
N HIS A 296 -20.72 22.25 4.78
CA HIS A 296 -21.36 22.57 6.05
C HIS A 296 -22.10 23.90 5.93
N VAL A 297 -23.36 23.94 6.37
CA VAL A 297 -24.22 25.12 6.26
C VAL A 297 -24.67 25.57 7.63
N VAL A 298 -24.29 26.79 8.01
CA VAL A 298 -24.82 27.50 9.18
C VAL A 298 -25.89 28.46 8.67
N LYS A 299 -27.11 28.34 9.18
CA LYS A 299 -28.22 29.19 8.77
C LYS A 299 -28.04 30.62 9.31
N PRO A 300 -28.46 31.65 8.56
CA PRO A 300 -28.44 33.03 9.03
C PRO A 300 -29.37 33.20 10.24
N LEU A 301 -29.02 34.13 11.12
CA LEU A 301 -29.93 34.62 12.15
C LEU A 301 -30.69 35.82 11.58
N LEU A 302 -32.01 35.70 11.51
CA LEU A 302 -32.92 36.72 10.98
C LEU A 302 -33.62 37.43 12.14
N SER A 303 -33.74 38.76 12.04
CA SER A 303 -34.55 39.54 12.96
C SER A 303 -36.02 39.16 12.84
N HIS A 304 -36.72 39.03 13.96
CA HIS A 304 -38.16 38.74 14.00
C HIS A 304 -38.93 40.08 13.93
N GLY A 305 -39.25 40.53 12.71
CA GLY A 305 -40.06 41.72 12.43
C GLY A 305 -40.61 41.71 11.00
N ASP A 306 -41.47 42.69 10.64
CA ASP A 306 -42.22 42.73 9.37
C ASP A 306 -41.34 42.75 8.10
N ALA A 307 -40.09 43.18 8.22
CA ALA A 307 -39.05 43.04 7.20
C ALA A 307 -37.87 42.24 7.78
N PRO A 308 -37.67 40.97 7.41
CA PRO A 308 -36.60 40.14 7.97
C PRO A 308 -35.23 40.66 7.52
N SER A 309 -34.55 41.41 8.39
CA SER A 309 -33.16 41.82 8.21
C SER A 309 -32.21 40.75 8.76
N VAL A 310 -31.06 40.57 8.10
CA VAL A 310 -30.04 39.59 8.50
C VAL A 310 -29.24 40.15 9.66
N LEU A 311 -29.43 39.60 10.87
CA LEU A 311 -28.65 39.96 12.07
C LEU A 311 -27.23 39.40 11.99
N GLN A 312 -27.11 38.14 11.58
CA GLN A 312 -25.84 37.51 11.27
C GLN A 312 -25.95 36.72 9.96
N PRO A 313 -25.04 36.95 8.99
CA PRO A 313 -25.05 36.20 7.76
C PRO A 313 -24.79 34.73 8.06
N GLY A 314 -25.52 33.85 7.37
CA GLY A 314 -25.27 32.42 7.40
C GLY A 314 -23.94 32.09 6.72
N GLU A 315 -23.46 30.88 6.87
CA GLU A 315 -22.19 30.45 6.30
C GLU A 315 -22.37 29.18 5.48
N LYS A 316 -21.85 29.15 4.27
CA LYS A 316 -21.75 27.95 3.43
C LYS A 316 -20.29 27.61 3.24
N THR A 317 -19.82 26.60 3.96
CA THR A 317 -18.43 26.15 3.90
C THR A 317 -18.33 24.93 2.99
N PHE A 318 -17.56 25.05 1.91
CA PHE A 318 -17.26 23.94 0.99
C PHE A 318 -15.88 23.36 1.29
N PHE A 319 -15.80 22.05 1.48
CA PHE A 319 -14.56 21.36 1.83
C PHE A 319 -13.93 20.71 0.60
N LEU A 320 -12.64 20.95 0.39
CA LEU A 320 -11.85 20.29 -0.64
C LEU A 320 -10.92 19.26 0.00
N LYS A 321 -10.55 18.22 -0.77
CA LYS A 321 -9.59 17.20 -0.33
C LYS A 321 -8.17 17.64 -0.67
N GLY A 322 -7.31 17.69 0.34
CA GLY A 322 -5.87 17.86 0.20
C GLY A 322 -5.12 16.60 0.66
N ARG A 323 -3.97 16.33 0.04
CA ARG A 323 -2.99 15.34 0.47
C ARG A 323 -1.69 16.04 0.85
N ILE A 324 -1.09 15.65 1.97
CA ILE A 324 0.28 16.02 2.31
C ILE A 324 1.22 14.87 1.95
N MET A 325 2.35 15.21 1.32
CA MET A 325 3.40 14.26 0.95
C MET A 325 4.64 14.39 1.84
N ALA A 326 4.95 15.61 2.27
CA ALA A 326 6.08 15.91 3.16
C ALA A 326 5.89 17.27 3.84
N GLY A 327 6.70 17.54 4.86
CA GLY A 327 6.71 18.81 5.60
C GLY A 327 5.83 18.79 6.86
N GLN A 328 5.62 19.95 7.46
CA GLN A 328 4.86 20.10 8.69
C GLN A 328 4.13 21.44 8.73
N ALA A 329 2.98 21.47 9.41
CA ALA A 329 2.23 22.69 9.66
C ALA A 329 3.01 23.62 10.61
N ASP A 330 3.10 24.88 10.24
CA ASP A 330 3.74 25.94 11.01
C ASP A 330 2.77 27.12 11.17
N LEU A 331 2.52 27.53 12.42
CA LEU A 331 1.59 28.61 12.75
C LEU A 331 2.30 29.96 12.90
N ALA A 332 3.62 30.01 12.73
CA ALA A 332 4.37 31.26 12.74
C ALA A 332 3.87 32.21 11.65
N GLY A 333 3.41 33.40 12.05
CA GLY A 333 2.92 34.42 11.11
C GLY A 333 1.54 34.14 10.50
N ASN A 334 0.71 33.31 11.13
CA ASN A 334 -0.63 33.01 10.63
C ASN A 334 -1.52 34.26 10.57
N LYS A 335 -2.30 34.40 9.49
CA LYS A 335 -3.22 35.54 9.29
C LYS A 335 -4.63 35.31 9.83
N HIS A 336 -4.90 34.11 10.34
CA HIS A 336 -6.24 33.63 10.69
C HIS A 336 -6.48 33.53 12.21
N GLY A 337 -5.57 34.04 13.04
CA GLY A 337 -5.69 34.02 14.50
C GLY A 337 -5.74 32.60 15.08
N LEU A 338 -4.94 31.70 14.49
CA LEU A 338 -4.88 30.29 14.88
C LEU A 338 -3.89 30.11 16.02
N THR A 339 -4.30 29.37 17.05
CA THR A 339 -3.52 29.19 18.28
C THR A 339 -2.82 27.84 18.33
N ASP A 340 -3.43 26.80 17.77
CA ASP A 340 -2.89 25.44 17.83
C ASP A 340 -3.31 24.60 16.62
N PHE A 341 -2.60 23.50 16.39
CA PHE A 341 -2.95 22.51 15.37
C PHE A 341 -2.68 21.09 15.85
N LYS A 342 -3.41 20.13 15.28
CA LYS A 342 -3.26 18.70 15.55
C LYS A 342 -3.51 17.90 14.28
N TRP A 343 -2.78 16.81 14.13
CA TRP A 343 -3.03 15.77 13.14
C TRP A 343 -3.76 14.64 13.82
N LEU A 344 -5.01 14.38 13.50
CA LEU A 344 -5.89 13.48 14.26
C LEU A 344 -6.49 12.37 13.39
N THR A 345 -6.80 11.23 14.00
CA THR A 345 -7.52 10.13 13.33
C THR A 345 -9.02 10.43 13.28
N ARG A 346 -9.76 9.71 12.41
CA ARG A 346 -11.22 9.86 12.31
C ARG A 346 -11.94 9.72 13.67
N GLU A 347 -11.51 8.78 14.50
CA GLU A 347 -12.10 8.50 15.82
C GLU A 347 -11.89 9.68 16.78
N GLU A 348 -10.67 10.25 16.78
CA GLU A 348 -10.33 11.43 17.58
C GLU A 348 -11.09 12.68 17.08
N LEU A 349 -11.28 12.83 15.77
CA LEU A 349 -12.08 13.92 15.19
C LEU A 349 -13.53 13.89 15.67
N LYS A 350 -14.12 12.71 15.82
CA LYS A 350 -15.51 12.55 16.28
C LYS A 350 -15.71 13.10 17.70
N VAL A 351 -14.69 12.97 18.55
CA VAL A 351 -14.71 13.46 19.93
C VAL A 351 -14.41 14.96 20.00
N LEU A 352 -13.49 15.45 19.15
CA LEU A 352 -13.03 16.83 19.19
C LEU A 352 -13.99 17.83 18.52
N LEU A 353 -14.55 17.46 17.36
CA LEU A 353 -15.39 18.36 16.56
C LEU A 353 -16.82 18.37 17.08
N ARG A 354 -17.51 19.52 16.90
CA ARG A 354 -18.94 19.63 17.18
C ARG A 354 -19.72 18.59 16.37
N LYS A 355 -20.77 18.00 16.96
CA LYS A 355 -21.55 16.91 16.37
C LYS A 355 -22.06 17.23 14.97
N ASP A 356 -22.66 18.40 14.77
CA ASP A 356 -23.23 18.82 13.49
C ASP A 356 -22.14 19.06 12.43
N TYR A 357 -21.00 19.62 12.86
CA TYR A 357 -19.85 19.82 12.00
C TYR A 357 -19.25 18.48 11.58
N TYR A 358 -19.00 17.57 12.51
CA TYR A 358 -18.52 16.21 12.20
C TYR A 358 -19.48 15.45 11.28
N HIS A 359 -20.79 15.55 11.51
CA HIS A 359 -21.79 14.90 10.66
C HIS A 359 -21.72 15.36 9.20
N SER A 360 -21.36 16.62 8.96
CA SER A 360 -21.23 17.17 7.61
C SER A 360 -19.98 16.67 6.85
N VAL A 361 -18.91 16.32 7.57
CA VAL A 361 -17.63 15.91 6.98
C VAL A 361 -17.34 14.41 7.07
N GLN A 362 -18.04 13.66 7.92
CA GLN A 362 -17.76 12.23 8.16
C GLN A 362 -17.86 11.36 6.89
N GLY A 363 -18.68 11.75 5.91
CA GLY A 363 -18.85 11.02 4.65
C GLY A 363 -17.61 11.03 3.76
N MET A 364 -16.74 12.03 3.93
CA MET A 364 -15.47 12.15 3.22
C MET A 364 -14.36 11.30 3.87
N MET A 365 -14.48 11.03 5.17
CA MET A 365 -13.42 10.40 5.96
C MET A 365 -13.30 8.91 5.64
N GLU A 366 -12.05 8.48 5.46
CA GLU A 366 -11.71 7.08 5.23
C GLU A 366 -11.99 6.25 6.50
N VAL A 367 -12.35 4.97 6.32
CA VAL A 367 -12.63 4.03 7.42
C VAL A 367 -11.34 3.52 8.07
N ARG A 368 -10.19 3.74 7.41
CA ARG A 368 -8.88 3.39 7.94
C ARG A 368 -8.48 4.33 9.05
#